data_AF-A0A8J2RIX9-F1
#
_entry.id   AF-A0A8J2RIX9-F1
#
_cell.length_a   1.000
_cell.length_b   1.000
_cell.length_c   1.000
_cell.angle_alpha   90.00
_cell.angle_beta   90.00
_cell.angle_gamma   90.00
#
_symmetry.space_group_name_H-M   'P 1'
#
loop_
_entity.id
_entity.type
_entity.pdbx_description
1 polymer ?
#
loop_
_entity_poly.entity_id
_entity_poly.type
_entity_poly.pdbx_seq_one_letter_code
_entity_poly.pdbx_strand_id
1 'polypeptide(L)'
;MSQGDKPHYDINEAPALFEKFIKDFDKTYKDAEDRENHYQAFVQSLKDINRLNAEQPDTTYDINQFADYTDADEQHMFGLRLPEDE
;
A
#
# COMPACT_ATOMS: atom_id res chain seq x y z
N MET A 1 -19.86 -16.98 -11.57
CA MET A 1 -18.61 -16.37 -12.06
C MET A 1 -17.53 -16.83 -11.12
N SER A 2 -16.43 -17.41 -11.63
CA SER A 2 -15.34 -17.83 -10.76
C SER A 2 -14.87 -16.58 -10.01
N GLN A 3 -14.95 -16.59 -8.68
CA GLN A 3 -14.12 -15.68 -7.88
C GLN A 3 -12.69 -16.01 -8.32
N GLY A 4 -12.10 -15.18 -9.18
CA GLY A 4 -10.66 -15.29 -9.44
C GLY A 4 -9.99 -15.13 -8.09
N ASP A 5 -9.09 -16.04 -7.72
CA ASP A 5 -8.45 -16.05 -6.41
C ASP A 5 -7.90 -14.66 -6.13
N LYS A 6 -8.57 -13.94 -5.22
CA LYS A 6 -8.13 -12.60 -4.84
C LYS A 6 -6.80 -12.72 -4.12
N PRO A 7 -5.87 -11.80 -4.35
CA PRO A 7 -4.59 -11.81 -3.64
C PRO A 7 -4.81 -11.86 -2.13
N HIS A 8 -4.11 -12.78 -1.48
CA HIS A 8 -3.99 -12.86 -0.04
C HIS A 8 -2.51 -13.04 0.30
N TYR A 9 -1.94 -12.06 0.98
CA TYR A 9 -0.52 -12.04 1.31
C TYR A 9 -0.27 -12.59 2.70
N ASP A 10 0.78 -13.41 2.85
CA ASP A 10 1.29 -13.75 4.16
C ASP A 10 2.11 -12.57 4.71
N ILE A 11 1.69 -12.03 5.86
CA ILE A 11 2.38 -10.94 6.53
C ILE A 11 3.80 -11.33 6.96
N ASN A 12 4.06 -12.62 7.19
CA ASN A 12 5.42 -13.11 7.48
C ASN A 12 6.36 -13.00 6.28
N GLU A 13 5.82 -12.97 5.06
CA GLU A 13 6.58 -12.77 3.82
C GLU A 13 6.75 -11.28 3.46
N ALA A 14 6.20 -10.36 4.27
CA ALA A 14 6.28 -8.93 4.01
C ALA A 14 7.70 -8.41 3.73
N PRO A 15 8.79 -8.86 4.41
CA PRO A 15 10.14 -8.42 4.06
C PRO A 15 10.52 -8.75 2.61
N ALA A 16 10.19 -9.96 2.15
CA ALA A 16 10.52 -10.41 0.80
C ALA A 16 9.63 -9.73 -0.25
N LEU A 17 8.34 -9.54 0.07
CA LEU A 17 7.40 -8.81 -0.76
C LEU A 17 7.80 -7.34 -0.91
N PHE A 18 8.30 -6.72 0.16
CA PHE A 18 8.76 -5.33 0.13
C PHE A 18 10.01 -5.16 -0.75
N GLU A 19 10.98 -6.08 -0.64
CA GLU A 19 12.17 -6.09 -1.53
C GLU A 19 11.79 -6.27 -3.01
N LYS A 20 10.78 -7.08 -3.29
CA LYS A 20 10.22 -7.22 -4.64
C LYS A 20 9.51 -5.94 -5.08
N PHE A 21 8.67 -5.36 -4.23
CA PHE A 21 7.96 -4.10 -4.47
C PHE A 21 8.91 -2.96 -4.80
N ILE A 22 10.00 -2.81 -4.05
CA ILE A 22 11.03 -1.79 -4.30
C ILE A 22 11.58 -1.89 -5.72
N LYS A 23 11.84 -3.12 -6.19
CA LYS A 23 12.38 -3.37 -7.54
C LYS A 23 11.33 -3.21 -8.63
N ASP A 24 10.13 -3.73 -8.39
CA ASP A 24 9.04 -3.72 -9.35
C ASP A 24 8.56 -2.28 -9.65
N PHE A 25 8.61 -1.39 -8.66
CA PHE A 25 8.17 0.01 -8.77
C PHE A 25 9.31 1.03 -8.69
N ASP A 26 10.56 0.58 -8.79
CA ASP A 26 11.78 1.41 -8.77
C ASP A 26 11.80 2.43 -7.62
N LYS A 27 11.48 1.96 -6.40
CA LYS A 27 11.38 2.81 -5.21
C LYS A 27 12.76 3.15 -4.68
N THR A 28 12.93 4.42 -4.32
CA THR A 28 14.14 4.91 -3.66
C THR A 28 13.76 5.69 -2.42
N TYR A 29 14.40 5.36 -1.30
CA TYR A 29 14.18 6.03 -0.01
C TYR A 29 15.39 6.88 0.35
N LYS A 30 15.14 7.97 1.09
CA LYS A 30 16.17 8.95 1.43
C LYS A 30 17.23 8.39 2.38
N ASP A 31 16.79 7.66 3.39
CA ASP A 31 17.63 7.09 4.44
C ASP A 31 16.98 5.83 5.04
N ALA A 32 17.62 5.24 6.05
CA ALA A 32 17.16 4.01 6.67
C ALA A 32 15.88 4.20 7.49
N GLU A 33 15.66 5.38 8.06
CA GLU A 33 14.45 5.70 8.84
C GLU A 33 13.25 5.85 7.90
N ASP A 34 13.45 6.56 6.79
CA ASP A 34 12.47 6.70 5.70
C ASP A 34 12.04 5.34 5.14
N ARG A 35 13.02 4.48 4.84
CA ARG A 35 12.76 3.11 4.37
C ARG A 35 11.97 2.29 5.40
N GLU A 36 12.27 2.43 6.69
CA GLU A 36 11.53 1.71 7.74
C GLU A 36 10.09 2.20 7.85
N ASN A 37 9.85 3.52 7.77
CA ASN A 37 8.50 4.08 7.79
C ASN A 37 7.66 3.55 6.61
N HIS A 38 8.22 3.56 5.40
CA HIS A 38 7.57 3.00 4.22
C HIS A 38 7.36 1.48 4.31
N TYR A 39 8.29 0.74 4.94
CA TYR A 39 8.10 -0.70 5.19
C TYR A 39 6.91 -0.96 6.13
N GLN A 40 6.77 -0.19 7.21
CA GLN A 40 5.63 -0.32 8.13
C GLN A 40 4.31 0.02 7.44
N ALA A 41 4.28 1.07 6.61
CA ALA A 41 3.14 1.42 5.78
C ALA A 41 2.79 0.29 4.80
N PHE A 42 3.79 -0.32 4.16
CA PHE A 42 3.60 -1.46 3.27
C PHE A 42 2.99 -2.67 3.98
N VAL A 43 3.48 -3.02 5.17
CA VAL A 43 2.91 -4.10 5.99
C VAL A 43 1.44 -3.83 6.33
N GLN A 44 1.10 -2.58 6.65
CA GLN A 44 -0.27 -2.18 6.91
C GLN A 44 -1.16 -2.34 5.67
N SER A 45 -0.69 -1.87 4.51
CA SER A 45 -1.37 -2.06 3.21
C SER A 45 -1.64 -3.53 2.89
N LEU A 46 -0.71 -4.46 3.18
CA LEU A 46 -0.96 -5.90 2.99
C LEU A 46 -2.13 -6.41 3.84
N LYS A 47 -2.20 -5.97 5.10
CA LYS A 47 -3.33 -6.33 6.00
C LYS A 47 -4.64 -5.78 5.48
N ASP A 48 -4.65 -4.54 5.01
CA ASP A 48 -5.84 -3.89 4.48
C ASP A 48 -6.29 -4.54 3.17
N ILE A 49 -5.37 -4.88 2.26
CA ILE A 49 -5.69 -5.64 1.03
C ILE A 49 -6.34 -6.98 1.40
N ASN A 50 -5.74 -7.74 2.33
CA ASN A 50 -6.28 -9.03 2.76
C ASN A 50 -7.68 -8.90 3.34
N ARG A 51 -7.92 -7.90 4.20
CA ARG A 51 -9.23 -7.63 4.80
C ARG A 51 -10.24 -7.25 3.71
N LEU A 52 -9.92 -6.27 2.86
CA LEU A 52 -10.84 -5.73 1.87
C LEU A 52 -11.18 -6.76 0.79
N ASN A 53 -10.22 -7.60 0.38
CA ASN A 53 -10.48 -8.71 -0.53
C ASN A 53 -11.40 -9.77 0.07
N ALA A 54 -11.34 -10.00 1.38
CA ALA A 54 -12.23 -10.92 2.08
C ALA A 54 -13.65 -10.33 2.27
N GLU A 55 -13.75 -9.01 2.51
CA GLU A 55 -15.01 -8.33 2.80
C GLU A 55 -15.79 -7.89 1.56
N GLN A 56 -15.10 -7.43 0.51
CA GLN A 56 -15.75 -6.85 -0.68
C GLN A 56 -15.75 -7.86 -1.82
N PRO A 57 -16.91 -8.43 -2.23
CA PRO A 57 -16.95 -9.45 -3.28
C PRO A 57 -16.66 -8.92 -4.68
N ASP A 58 -17.03 -7.67 -4.98
CA ASP A 58 -17.00 -7.11 -6.35
C ASP A 58 -15.72 -6.34 -6.68
N THR A 59 -14.87 -6.08 -5.68
CA THR A 59 -13.61 -5.35 -5.82
C THR A 59 -12.43 -6.28 -5.56
N THR A 60 -11.33 -6.08 -6.29
CA THR A 60 -10.05 -6.75 -6.02
C THR A 60 -9.00 -5.70 -5.72
N TYR A 61 -8.34 -5.84 -4.58
CA TYR A 61 -7.24 -5.04 -4.10
C TYR A 61 -5.94 -5.85 -4.28
N ASP A 62 -4.86 -5.18 -4.66
CA ASP A 62 -3.56 -5.80 -4.93
C ASP A 62 -2.46 -4.77 -4.61
N ILE A 63 -1.22 -5.24 -4.43
CA ILE A 63 -0.03 -4.40 -4.30
C ILE A 63 0.10 -3.58 -5.59
N ASN A 64 0.18 -2.26 -5.42
CA ASN A 64 0.41 -1.32 -6.50
C ASN A 64 1.45 -0.29 -6.06
N GLN A 65 1.79 0.67 -6.94
CA GLN A 65 2.82 1.68 -6.69
C GLN A 65 2.60 2.56 -5.44
N PHE A 66 1.41 2.57 -4.85
CA PHE A 66 1.04 3.33 -3.66
C PHE A 66 1.00 2.48 -2.38
N ALA A 67 1.36 1.19 -2.46
CA ALA A 67 1.24 0.27 -1.34
C ALA A 67 2.12 0.64 -0.13
N ASP A 68 3.15 1.49 -0.29
CA ASP A 68 4.01 1.96 0.79
C ASP A 68 3.71 3.39 1.25
N TYR A 69 2.60 4.00 0.83
CA TYR A 69 2.30 5.39 1.18
C TYR A 69 2.07 5.54 2.68
N THR A 70 2.75 6.51 3.28
CA THR A 70 2.50 6.91 4.66
C THR A 70 1.30 7.85 4.73
N ASP A 71 0.71 8.01 5.92
CA ASP A 71 -0.38 8.98 6.13
C ASP A 71 -0.03 10.40 5.64
N ALA A 72 1.25 10.77 5.71
CA ALA A 72 1.75 12.05 5.22
C ALA A 72 1.75 12.13 3.68
N ASP A 73 2.08 11.03 2.99
CA ASP A 73 2.05 10.96 1.54
C ASP A 73 0.63 11.06 1.00
N GLU A 74 -0.32 10.37 1.64
CA GLU A 74 -1.74 10.41 1.27
C GLU A 74 -2.32 11.82 1.37
N GLN A 75 -1.98 12.58 2.41
CA GLN A 75 -2.45 13.95 2.59
C GLN A 75 -2.04 14.88 1.44
N HIS A 76 -0.92 14.59 0.77
CA HIS A 76 -0.42 15.38 -0.35
C HIS A 76 -0.89 14.87 -1.72
N MET A 77 -1.65 13.77 -1.79
CA MET A 77 -2.20 13.25 -3.06
C MET A 77 -3.38 14.07 -3.59
N PHE A 78 -4.05 14.83 -2.71
CA PHE A 78 -5.26 15.53 -3.10
C PHE A 78 -4.92 16.82 -3.85
N GLY A 79 -5.08 16.80 -5.18
CA GLY A 79 -4.98 17.99 -6.04
C GLY A 79 -6.10 19.03 -5.81
N LEU A 80 -7.00 18.79 -4.84
CA LEU A 80 -8.08 19.69 -4.47
C LEU A 80 -7.63 20.63 -3.34
N ARG A 81 -7.34 21.88 -3.68
CA ARG A 81 -7.24 22.96 -2.68
C ARG A 81 -8.64 23.46 -2.34
N LEU A 82 -9.10 23.14 -1.13
CA LEU A 82 -10.28 23.79 -0.57
C LEU A 82 -9.92 25.25 -0.21
N PRO A 83 -10.80 26.22 -0.49
CA PRO A 83 -10.62 27.59 0.01
C PRO A 83 -10.62 27.58 1.54
N GLU A 84 -9.85 28.48 2.17
CA GLU A 84 -9.99 28.73 3.61
C GLU A 84 -11.38 29.33 3.86
N ASP A 85 -12.11 28.79 4.82
CA ASP A 85 -13.40 29.36 5.25
C ASP A 85 -13.15 30.80 5.75
N GLU A 86 -13.85 31.79 5.16
CA GLU A 86 -13.79 33.22 5.54
C GLU A 86 -14.37 33.51 6.94
#